data_AF-A0A0F9DI68-F1
#
_entry.id   AF-A0A0F9DI68-F1
#
_cell.length_a   1.000
_cell.length_b   1.000
_cell.length_c   1.000
_cell.angle_alpha   90.00
_cell.angle_beta   90.00
_cell.angle_gamma   90.00
#
_symmetry.space_group_name_H-M   'P 1'
#
loop_
_entity.id
_entity.type
_entity.pdbx_description
1 polymer ?
#
loop_
_entity_poly.entity_id
_entity_poly.type
_entity_poly.pdbx_seq_one_letter_code
_entity_poly.pdbx_strand_id
1 'polypeptide(L)' 'MVDFLVNAGFDIVIPEVQFGGFSVDALLADEWVAFEADGEYWHRNRQENDIARDEYLLKEFNLPVIRLTQVEIGELV' A
#
# COMPACT_ATOMS: atom_id res chain seq x y z
N MET A 1 -0.66 8.32 -6.82
CA MET A 1 0.24 7.21 -6.49
C MET A 1 0.61 6.37 -7.71
N VAL A 2 -0.36 5.82 -8.45
CA VAL A 2 -0.10 4.98 -9.65
C VAL A 2 0.82 5.68 -10.66
N ASP A 3 0.51 6.91 -11.07
CA ASP A 3 1.34 7.65 -12.05
C ASP A 3 2.78 7.87 -11.56
N PHE A 4 2.95 8.10 -10.25
CA PHE A 4 4.27 8.24 -9.65
C PHE A 4 5.06 6.93 -9.75
N LEU A 5 4.43 5.80 -9.44
CA LEU A 5 5.06 4.47 -9.52
C LEU A 5 5.41 4.09 -10.97
N VAL A 6 4.52 4.37 -11.92
CA VAL A 6 4.81 4.16 -13.35
C VAL A 6 5.98 5.03 -13.81
N ASN A 7 6.00 6.32 -13.43
CA ASN A 7 7.12 7.21 -13.76
C ASN A 7 8.43 6.84 -13.05
N ALA A 8 8.36 6.18 -11.91
CA ALA A 8 9.52 5.63 -11.21
C ALA A 8 10.11 4.39 -11.92
N GLY A 9 9.42 3.85 -12.93
CA GLY A 9 9.90 2.76 -13.76
C GLY A 9 9.42 1.37 -13.37
N PHE A 10 8.34 1.27 -12.58
CA PHE A 10 7.72 -0.03 -12.31
C PHE A 10 6.87 -0.48 -13.51
N ASP A 11 7.06 -1.72 -13.94
CA ASP A 11 6.49 -2.26 -15.18
C ASP A 11 5.00 -2.61 -15.06
N ILE A 12 4.62 -3.39 -14.03
CA ILE A 12 3.24 -3.82 -13.81
C ILE A 12 2.70 -3.24 -12.51
N VAL A 13 2.04 -2.08 -12.61
CA VAL A 13 1.33 -1.43 -11.50
C VAL A 13 -0.17 -1.69 -11.63
N ILE A 14 -0.75 -2.37 -10.64
CA ILE A 14 -2.19 -2.67 -10.61
C ILE A 14 -2.85 -1.85 -9.50
N PRO A 15 -3.78 -0.93 -9.82
CA PRO A 15 -4.50 -0.16 -8.81
C PRO A 15 -5.58 -0.98 -8.09
N GLU A 16 -5.83 -0.64 -6.82
CA GLU A 16 -6.99 -1.11 -6.04
C GLU A 16 -7.21 -2.63 -6.08
N VAL A 17 -6.18 -3.41 -5.70
CA VAL A 17 -6.23 -4.87 -5.77
C VAL A 17 -6.79 -5.47 -4.50
N GLN A 18 -7.70 -6.43 -4.64
CA GLN A 18 -8.31 -7.14 -3.52
C GLN A 18 -7.55 -8.40 -3.14
N PHE A 19 -7.22 -8.53 -1.84
CA PHE A 19 -6.62 -9.70 -1.21
C PHE A 19 -7.49 -10.16 -0.04
N GLY A 20 -8.30 -11.20 -0.29
CA GLY A 20 -9.28 -11.67 0.68
C GLY A 20 -10.29 -10.58 1.04
N GLY A 21 -10.37 -10.25 2.34
CA GLY A 21 -11.26 -9.22 2.87
C GLY A 21 -10.73 -7.78 2.77
N PHE A 22 -9.51 -7.57 2.27
CA PHE A 22 -8.84 -6.28 2.24
C PHE A 22 -8.51 -5.86 0.80
N SER A 23 -8.41 -4.55 0.58
CA SER A 23 -7.88 -3.97 -0.66
C SER A 23 -6.61 -3.20 -0.35
N VAL A 24 -5.71 -3.15 -1.33
CA VAL A 24 -4.52 -2.30 -1.31
C VAL A 24 -4.59 -1.28 -2.45
N ASP A 25 -4.15 -0.05 -2.21
CA ASP A 25 -4.27 1.04 -3.17
C ASP A 25 -3.48 0.79 -4.48
N ALA A 26 -2.29 0.17 -4.39
CA ALA A 26 -1.55 -0.29 -5.55
C ALA A 26 -0.73 -1.56 -5.27
N LEU A 27 -0.61 -2.42 -6.28
CA LEU A 27 0.27 -3.58 -6.29
C LEU A 27 1.32 -3.41 -7.38
N LEU A 28 2.58 -3.56 -7.00
CA LEU A 28 3.68 -3.81 -7.93
C LEU A 28 3.77 -5.31 -8.16
N ALA A 29 3.27 -5.80 -9.30
CA ALA A 29 3.03 -7.22 -9.48
C ALA A 29 4.32 -8.02 -9.71
N ASP A 30 5.32 -7.41 -10.34
CA ASP A 30 6.61 -8.07 -10.61
C ASP A 30 7.46 -8.19 -9.34
N GLU A 31 7.47 -7.14 -8.51
CA GLU A 31 8.14 -7.13 -7.20
C GLU A 31 7.35 -7.87 -6.12
N TRP A 32 6.04 -8.05 -6.34
CA TRP A 32 5.08 -8.58 -5.38
C TRP A 32 5.06 -7.76 -4.07
N VAL A 33 4.87 -6.44 -4.20
CA VAL A 33 4.80 -5.49 -3.08
C VAL A 33 3.56 -4.62 -3.21
N ALA A 34 2.81 -4.46 -2.12
CA ALA A 34 1.67 -3.55 -2.06
C ALA A 34 2.08 -2.17 -1.52
N PHE A 35 1.45 -1.12 -2.03
CA PHE A 35 1.53 0.24 -1.54
C PHE A 35 0.17 0.72 -1.05
N GLU A 36 0.19 1.45 0.07
CA GLU A 36 -0.99 2.06 0.68
C GLU A 36 -0.70 3.54 1.00
N ALA A 37 -1.63 4.42 0.62
CA ALA A 37 -1.55 5.85 0.88
C ALA A 37 -2.42 6.19 2.09
N ASP A 38 -1.82 6.20 3.29
CA ASP A 38 -2.53 6.43 4.54
C ASP A 38 -2.71 7.94 4.81
N GLY A 39 -3.95 8.42 4.71
CA GLY A 39 -4.31 9.79 5.09
C GLY A 39 -4.31 9.98 6.61
N GLU A 40 -3.49 10.89 7.16
CA GLU A 40 -3.26 11.07 8.61
C GLU A 40 -4.53 11.22 9.46
N TYR A 41 -5.59 11.79 8.88
CA TYR A 41 -6.87 11.99 9.57
C TYR A 41 -7.60 10.67 9.91
N TRP A 42 -7.39 9.62 9.12
CA TRP A 42 -8.13 8.35 9.24
C TRP A 42 -7.43 7.32 10.16
N HIS A 43 -6.12 7.46 10.41
CA HIS A 43 -5.30 6.43 11.08
C HIS A 43 -4.92 6.74 12.54
N ARG A 44 -5.30 7.92 13.07
CA ARG A 44 -4.89 8.37 14.42
C ARG A 44 -5.25 7.39 15.56
N ASN A 45 -6.19 6.47 15.35
CA ASN A 45 -6.59 5.42 16.30
C ASN A 45 -6.68 4.01 15.68
N ARG A 46 -6.04 3.74 14.52
CA ARG A 46 -6.18 2.45 13.80
C ARG A 46 -4.89 1.66 13.62
N GLN A 47 -3.78 2.12 14.19
CA GLN A 47 -2.46 1.49 14.06
C GLN A 47 -2.45 -0.01 14.35
N GLU A 48 -3.16 -0.48 15.38
CA GLU A 48 -3.24 -1.92 15.69
C GLU A 48 -3.98 -2.72 14.59
N ASN A 49 -5.05 -2.16 14.02
CA ASN A 49 -5.78 -2.79 12.91
C ASN A 49 -4.94 -2.79 11.63
N ASP A 50 -4.17 -1.74 11.42
CA ASP A 50 -3.27 -1.61 10.28
C ASP A 50 -2.14 -2.65 10.33
N ILE A 51 -1.50 -2.82 11.50
CA ILE A 51 -0.49 -3.86 11.72
C ILE A 51 -1.10 -5.25 11.51
N ALA A 52 -2.26 -5.54 12.11
CA ALA A 52 -2.91 -6.85 11.97
C ALA A 52 -3.29 -7.16 10.51
N ARG A 53 -3.70 -6.13 9.75
CA ARG A 53 -3.96 -6.27 8.30
C ARG A 53 -2.69 -6.61 7.55
N ASP A 54 -1.59 -5.90 7.81
CA ASP A 54 -0.33 -6.12 7.09
C ASP A 54 0.27 -7.49 7.43
N GLU A 55 0.19 -7.91 8.70
CA GLU A 55 0.57 -9.25 9.12
C GLU A 55 -0.26 -10.34 8.42
N TYR A 56 -1.57 -10.12 8.25
CA TYR A 56 -2.44 -11.02 7.51
C TYR A 56 -2.05 -11.11 6.02
N LEU A 57 -1.83 -9.97 5.37
CA LEU A 57 -1.43 -9.91 3.96
C LEU A 57 -0.08 -10.61 3.73
N LEU A 58 0.88 -10.37 4.63
CA LEU A 58 2.18 -11.03 4.59
C LEU A 58 2.04 -12.54 4.80
N LYS A 59 1.27 -12.97 5.79
CA LYS A 59 1.16 -14.40 6.13
C LYS A 59 0.40 -15.21 5.08
N GLU A 60 -0.72 -14.70 4.60
CA GLU A 60 -1.63 -15.47 3.72
C GLU A 60 -1.27 -15.33 2.24
N PHE A 61 -0.68 -14.20 1.82
CA PHE A 61 -0.37 -13.92 0.41
C PHE A 61 1.12 -13.69 0.15
N ASN A 62 1.97 -13.80 1.17
CA ASN A 62 3.39 -13.42 1.09
C ASN A 62 3.57 -11.99 0.55
N LEU A 63 2.62 -11.10 0.88
CA LEU A 63 2.53 -9.75 0.34
C LEU A 63 2.99 -8.72 1.37
N PRO A 64 4.23 -8.22 1.30
CA PRO A 64 4.65 -7.08 2.10
C PRO A 64 3.93 -5.80 1.66
N VAL A 65 3.65 -4.92 2.62
CA VAL A 65 2.96 -3.64 2.42
C VAL A 65 3.90 -2.49 2.78
N ILE A 66 4.04 -1.52 1.87
CA ILE A 66 4.69 -0.24 2.13
C ILE A 66 3.59 0.81 2.30
N ARG A 67 3.51 1.38 3.50
CA ARG A 67 2.59 2.49 3.79
C ARG A 67 3.33 3.80 3.63
N LEU A 68 2.74 4.71 2.87
CA LEU A 68 3.19 6.09 2.72
C LEU A 68 2.21 6.99 3.46
N THR A 69 2.70 7.71 4.46
CA THR A 69 1.91 8.69 5.19
C THR A 69 1.65 9.92 4.33
N GLN A 70 0.58 10.66 4.64
CA GLN A 70 0.26 11.90 3.94
C GLN A 70 1.41 12.93 3.96
N VAL A 71 2.22 12.98 5.03
CA VAL A 71 3.41 13.84 5.11
C VAL A 71 4.45 13.42 4.09
N GLU A 72 4.77 12.12 4.01
CA GLU A 72 5.73 11.58 3.05
C GLU A 72 5.28 11.81 1.59
N ILE A 73 3.98 11.70 1.32
CA ILE A 73 3.43 12.01 -0.01
C ILE A 73 3.50 13.50 -0.32
N GLY A 74 3.21 14.37 0.67
CA GLY A 74 3.23 15.82 0.48
C GLY A 74 4.62 16.42 0.27
N GLU A 75 5.68 15.75 0.72
CA GLU A 75 7.07 16.16 0.50
C GLU A 75 7.65 15.72 -0.87
N LEU A 76 6.96 14.81 -1.58
CA LEU A 76 7.39 14.26 -2.86
C LEU A 76 6.81 14.98 -4.09
N VAL A 77 5.95 15.99 -3.90
CA VAL A 77 5.26 16.76 -4.95
C VAL A 77 5.62 18.24 -4.86
#